data_AF-A0A9W8LX64-F1
#
_entry.id   AF-A0A9W8LX64-F1
#
_cell.length_a   1.000
_cell.length_b   1.000
_cell.length_c   1.000
_cell.angle_alpha   90.00
_cell.angle_beta   90.00
_cell.angle_gamma   90.00
#
_symmetry.space_group_name_H-M   'P 1'
#
loop_
_entity.id
_entity.type
_entity.pdbx_description
1 polymer ?
#
loop_
_entity_poly.entity_id
_entity_poly.type
_entity_poly.pdbx_seq_one_letter_code
_entity_poly.pdbx_strand_id
1 'polypeptide(L)'
;MVGVISGARMLQAASKTAWRSAGMVQKTPLLARYYSHSKGEASQLTSSLEPGSQLHGFTVEDVQAISELKLKALRLRHQRTGMEWLHIDRDDSNNVFSIGFNTSVSDSTGVPHILEHTTLCGSKKYPVRDPFFKMLNRSLSTFMNAWTAHDYTQYP
;
A
#
# COMPACT_ATOMS: atom_id res chain seq x y z
N MET A 1 -14.11 -7.11 -2.42
CA MET A 1 -13.16 -6.04 -2.08
C MET A 1 -11.80 -6.66 -2.19
N VAL A 2 -11.05 -6.30 -3.23
CA VAL A 2 -9.72 -6.85 -3.51
C VAL A 2 -8.74 -5.70 -3.35
N GLY A 3 -7.90 -5.78 -2.32
CA GLY A 3 -6.73 -4.90 -2.20
C GLY A 3 -5.55 -5.55 -2.92
N VAL A 4 -4.92 -4.85 -3.86
CA VAL A 4 -3.66 -5.32 -4.48
C VAL A 4 -2.54 -4.42 -3.98
N ILE A 5 -1.61 -4.95 -3.19
CA ILE A 5 -0.33 -4.29 -2.95
C ILE A 5 0.73 -5.00 -3.76
N SER A 6 1.38 -4.29 -4.67
CA SER A 6 2.68 -4.71 -5.20
C SER A 6 3.76 -3.93 -4.49
N GLY A 7 4.59 -4.64 -3.73
CA GLY A 7 5.78 -4.08 -3.10
C GLY A 7 5.74 -4.03 -1.57
N ALA A 8 6.91 -4.33 -1.00
CA ALA A 8 7.14 -4.48 0.43
C ALA A 8 7.34 -3.13 1.13
N ARG A 9 6.46 -2.80 2.07
CA ARG A 9 6.79 -2.21 3.40
C ARG A 9 5.52 -1.90 4.19
N MET A 10 5.22 -2.73 5.19
CA MET A 10 4.34 -2.35 6.28
C MET A 10 5.17 -1.51 7.26
N LEU A 11 5.04 -0.18 7.21
CA LEU A 11 5.70 0.72 8.15
C LEU A 11 5.10 0.55 9.55
N GLN A 12 5.77 -0.23 10.41
CA GLN A 12 5.65 -0.08 11.86
C GLN A 12 6.23 1.28 12.25
N ALA A 13 5.38 2.29 12.41
CA ALA A 13 5.76 3.52 13.08
C ALA A 13 5.68 3.31 14.60
N ALA A 14 6.75 2.76 15.17
CA ALA A 14 6.97 2.80 16.62
C ALA A 14 7.58 4.16 16.99
N SER A 15 6.84 4.89 17.82
CA SER A 15 7.23 6.07 18.59
C SER A 15 8.67 6.00 19.13
N LYS A 16 9.41 7.10 18.97
CA LYS A 16 10.22 7.68 20.07
C LYS A 16 10.69 9.10 19.72
N THR A 17 10.06 10.05 20.40
CA THR A 17 10.50 11.42 20.63
C THR A 17 11.83 11.43 21.38
N ALA A 18 12.83 12.19 20.92
CA ALA A 18 13.86 12.76 21.79
C ALA A 18 14.58 13.92 21.06
N TRP A 19 14.26 15.15 21.45
CA TRP A 19 15.09 16.32 21.20
C TRP A 19 16.29 16.30 22.14
N ARG A 20 17.50 16.59 21.63
CA ARG A 20 18.59 17.23 22.40
C ARG A 20 19.69 17.80 21.51
N SER A 21 20.30 18.84 22.06
CA SER A 21 21.09 19.94 21.51
C SER A 21 22.52 19.64 21.06
N ALA A 22 22.97 20.47 20.12
CA ALA A 22 24.30 21.12 20.00
C ALA A 22 25.59 20.28 19.86
N GLY A 23 26.36 20.60 18.81
CA GLY A 23 27.82 20.60 18.85
C GLY A 23 28.54 19.77 17.79
N MET A 24 29.38 20.45 17.01
CA MET A 24 30.59 19.93 16.34
C MET A 24 30.41 18.97 15.14
N VAL A 25 30.43 19.56 13.93
CA VAL A 25 30.51 18.82 12.66
C VAL A 25 31.96 18.39 12.42
N GLN A 26 32.32 17.19 12.88
CA GLN A 26 33.43 16.45 12.29
C GLN A 26 32.89 15.52 11.20
N LYS A 27 33.54 15.54 10.03
CA LYS A 27 33.20 14.72 8.85
C LYS A 27 33.31 13.24 9.20
N THR A 28 32.20 12.61 9.53
CA THR A 28 32.11 11.15 9.69
C THR A 28 31.81 10.45 8.36
N PRO A 29 32.35 9.24 8.11
CA PRO A 29 32.07 8.44 6.91
C PRO A 29 30.65 7.79 6.92
N LEU A 30 29.72 8.36 7.68
CA LEU A 30 28.38 7.79 7.91
C LEU A 30 27.47 7.82 6.68
N LEU A 31 27.77 8.64 5.67
CA LEU A 31 26.98 8.71 4.44
C LEU A 31 27.13 7.47 3.56
N ALA A 32 28.25 6.74 3.63
CA ALA A 32 28.43 5.49 2.89
C ALA A 32 27.61 4.32 3.48
N ARG A 33 27.17 4.45 4.74
CA ARG A 33 26.39 3.42 5.44
C ARG A 33 24.88 3.58 5.24
N TYR A 34 24.42 4.76 4.82
CA TYR A 34 23.01 4.99 4.43
C TYR A 34 22.69 4.47 3.02
N TYR A 35 23.72 4.28 2.19
CA TYR A 35 23.62 3.73 0.83
C TYR A 35 24.23 2.32 0.70
N SER A 36 24.44 1.64 1.83
CA SER A 36 24.84 0.23 1.85
C SER A 36 23.59 -0.63 2.06
N HIS A 37 23.27 -1.41 1.04
CA HIS A 37 22.37 -2.57 1.04
C HIS A 37 20.86 -2.35 1.20
N SER A 38 20.14 -2.56 0.10
CA SER A 38 19.39 -3.81 -0.08
C SER A 38 19.19 -4.08 -1.58
N LYS A 39 20.15 -4.76 -2.22
CA LYS A 39 19.84 -5.51 -3.44
C LYS A 39 19.14 -6.79 -2.97
N GLY A 40 17.91 -7.07 -3.43
CA GLY A 40 17.39 -8.44 -3.48
C GLY A 40 16.85 -9.07 -2.19
N GLU A 41 16.23 -8.31 -1.27
CA GLU A 41 15.38 -8.92 -0.24
C GLU A 41 13.90 -8.73 -0.61
N ALA A 42 13.36 -9.63 -1.44
CA ALA A 42 11.96 -10.02 -1.27
C ALA A 42 11.76 -10.26 0.23
N SER A 43 10.79 -9.58 0.84
CA SER A 43 10.87 -9.28 2.28
C SER A 43 11.03 -10.56 3.11
N GLN A 44 11.98 -10.61 4.06
CA GLN A 44 12.11 -11.77 4.96
C GLN A 44 10.80 -12.12 5.70
N LEU A 45 9.85 -11.18 5.73
CA LEU A 45 8.51 -11.38 6.28
C LEU A 45 7.67 -12.29 5.39
N THR A 46 7.63 -12.08 4.08
CA THR A 46 6.82 -12.86 3.13
C THR A 46 7.37 -14.24 2.87
N SER A 47 8.68 -14.46 3.07
CA SER A 47 9.30 -15.79 2.93
C SER A 47 8.88 -16.79 4.02
N SER A 48 8.49 -16.31 5.20
CA SER A 48 8.06 -17.15 6.34
C SER A 48 6.55 -17.39 6.44
N LEU A 49 5.76 -16.74 5.57
CA LEU A 49 4.31 -16.87 5.58
C LEU A 49 3.87 -18.11 4.80
N GLU A 50 3.19 -19.00 5.52
CA GLU A 50 2.56 -20.21 5.00
C GLU A 50 1.03 -20.10 5.05
N PRO A 51 0.29 -20.85 4.20
CA PRO A 51 -1.16 -20.95 4.31
C PRO A 51 -1.60 -21.31 5.74
N GLY A 52 -2.61 -20.60 6.26
CA GLY A 52 -3.08 -20.69 7.64
C GLY A 52 -2.42 -19.72 8.63
N SER A 53 -1.31 -19.07 8.24
CA SER A 53 -0.68 -18.03 9.08
C SER A 53 -1.64 -16.86 9.32
N GLN A 54 -1.57 -16.29 10.52
CA GLN A 54 -2.38 -15.11 10.89
C GLN A 54 -1.51 -13.87 11.03
N LEU A 55 -1.96 -12.77 10.42
CA LEU A 55 -1.25 -11.49 10.43
C LEU A 55 -2.25 -10.34 10.55
N HIS A 56 -2.22 -9.60 11.66
CA HIS A 56 -3.02 -8.38 11.84
C HIS A 56 -4.52 -8.53 11.51
N GLY A 57 -5.12 -9.70 11.84
CA GLY A 57 -6.54 -10.00 11.55
C GLY A 57 -6.80 -10.59 10.16
N PHE A 58 -5.76 -10.82 9.37
CA PHE A 58 -5.79 -11.56 8.11
C PHE A 58 -5.33 -13.00 8.32
N THR A 59 -5.90 -13.91 7.54
CA THR A 59 -5.42 -15.28 7.39
C THR A 59 -4.84 -15.43 5.99
N VAL A 60 -3.65 -15.99 5.88
CA VAL A 60 -3.05 -16.37 4.59
C VAL A 60 -3.80 -17.59 4.07
N GLU A 61 -4.43 -17.46 2.91
CA GLU A 61 -5.18 -18.56 2.27
C GLU A 61 -4.31 -19.32 1.28
N ASP A 62 -3.45 -18.61 0.56
CA ASP A 62 -2.65 -19.19 -0.51
C ASP A 62 -1.35 -18.41 -0.72
N VAL A 63 -0.31 -19.14 -1.14
CA VAL A 63 1.02 -18.63 -1.36
C VAL A 63 1.59 -19.29 -2.62
N GLN A 64 1.82 -18.48 -3.66
CA GLN A 64 2.26 -18.97 -4.95
C GLN A 64 3.49 -18.21 -5.44
N ALA A 65 4.55 -18.93 -5.79
CA ALA A 65 5.69 -18.37 -6.51
C ALA A 65 5.41 -18.42 -8.02
N ILE A 66 5.59 -17.29 -8.72
CA ILE A 66 5.40 -17.16 -10.16
C ILE A 66 6.76 -16.76 -10.76
N SER A 67 7.49 -17.77 -11.23
CA SER A 67 8.89 -17.63 -11.64
C SER A 67 9.08 -16.78 -12.89
N GLU A 68 8.14 -16.86 -13.83
CA GLU A 68 8.09 -16.14 -15.10
C GLU A 68 8.02 -14.62 -14.85
N LEU A 69 7.32 -14.22 -13.79
CA LEU A 69 7.18 -12.84 -13.37
C LEU A 69 8.14 -12.45 -12.23
N LYS A 70 8.97 -13.38 -11.77
CA LYS A 70 9.93 -13.20 -10.66
C LYS A 70 9.27 -12.58 -9.41
N LEU A 71 8.10 -13.09 -9.04
CA LEU A 71 7.32 -12.58 -7.91
C LEU A 71 6.71 -13.73 -7.07
N LYS A 72 6.35 -13.41 -5.84
CA LYS A 72 5.58 -14.28 -4.94
C LYS A 72 4.23 -13.62 -4.65
N ALA A 73 3.14 -14.29 -4.98
CA ALA A 73 1.79 -13.85 -4.72
C ALA A 73 1.27 -14.49 -3.43
N LEU A 74 0.71 -13.68 -2.53
CA LEU A 74 0.07 -14.14 -1.31
C LEU A 74 -1.38 -13.67 -1.33
N ARG A 75 -2.31 -14.61 -1.17
CA ARG A 75 -3.74 -14.32 -1.04
C ARG A 75 -4.12 -14.40 0.43
N LEU A 76 -4.66 -13.31 0.96
CA LEU A 76 -5.08 -13.19 2.34
C LEU A 76 -6.55 -12.81 2.43
N ARG A 77 -7.22 -13.26 3.50
CA ARG A 77 -8.60 -12.88 3.82
C ARG A 77 -8.66 -12.27 5.21
N HIS A 78 -9.28 -11.10 5.33
CA HIS A 78 -9.52 -10.48 6.63
C HIS A 78 -10.67 -11.19 7.36
N GLN A 79 -10.42 -11.73 8.55
CA GLN A 79 -11.35 -12.62 9.25
C GLN A 79 -12.67 -11.92 9.60
N ARG A 80 -12.64 -10.63 9.96
CA ARG A 80 -13.83 -9.90 10.43
C ARG A 80 -14.71 -9.36 9.30
N THR A 81 -14.11 -8.91 8.19
CA THR A 81 -14.86 -8.27 7.10
C THR A 81 -14.99 -9.15 5.85
N GLY A 82 -14.25 -10.26 5.79
CA GLY A 82 -14.15 -11.07 4.58
C GLY A 82 -13.42 -10.39 3.42
N MET A 83 -12.79 -9.23 3.64
CA MET A 83 -12.03 -8.52 2.60
C MET A 83 -10.90 -9.41 2.08
N GLU A 84 -10.78 -9.47 0.76
CA GLU A 84 -9.71 -10.19 0.09
C GLU A 84 -8.54 -9.24 -0.18
N TRP A 85 -7.34 -9.78 -0.03
CA TRP A 85 -6.10 -9.05 -0.20
C TRP A 85 -5.11 -9.89 -0.97
N LEU A 86 -4.58 -9.32 -2.03
CA LEU A 86 -3.54 -9.90 -2.86
C LEU A 86 -2.27 -9.08 -2.64
N HIS A 87 -1.27 -9.71 -2.02
CA HIS A 87 0.05 -9.14 -1.91
C HIS A 87 0.98 -9.75 -2.96
N ILE A 88 1.65 -8.89 -3.71
CA ILE A 88 2.65 -9.25 -4.70
C ILE A 88 4.00 -8.79 -4.16
N ASP A 89 4.82 -9.76 -3.81
CA ASP A 89 6.18 -9.56 -3.33
C ASP A 89 7.16 -9.73 -4.49
N ARG A 90 7.91 -8.67 -4.76
CA ARG A 90 8.89 -8.55 -5.84
C ARG A 90 9.97 -7.56 -5.43
N ASP A 91 11.19 -7.80 -5.90
CA ASP A 91 12.30 -6.85 -5.78
C ASP A 91 12.11 -5.68 -6.75
N ASP A 92 11.18 -4.79 -6.42
CA ASP A 92 10.90 -3.54 -7.14
C ASP A 92 10.73 -2.39 -6.11
N SER A 93 11.40 -1.27 -6.35
CA SER A 93 11.32 -0.09 -5.49
C SER A 93 10.06 0.74 -5.74
N ASN A 94 9.41 0.57 -6.89
CA ASN A 94 8.16 1.25 -7.23
C ASN A 94 6.96 0.48 -6.67
N ASN A 95 6.65 0.77 -5.41
CA ASN A 95 5.56 0.14 -4.69
C ASN A 95 4.21 0.76 -5.09
N VAL A 96 3.15 -0.06 -5.14
CA VAL A 96 1.77 0.37 -5.40
C VAL A 96 0.83 -0.27 -4.39
N PHE A 97 -0.16 0.52 -3.96
CA PHE A 97 -1.29 0.07 -3.17
C PHE A 97 -2.55 0.37 -3.95
N SER A 98 -3.44 -0.59 -4.11
CA SER A 98 -4.73 -0.34 -4.73
C SER A 98 -5.87 -1.01 -4.00
N ILE A 99 -7.03 -0.35 -3.98
CA ILE A 99 -8.26 -0.88 -3.43
C ILE A 99 -9.39 -0.76 -4.45
N GLY A 100 -10.07 -1.87 -4.70
CA GLY A 100 -11.19 -1.96 -5.64
C GLY A 100 -12.53 -2.31 -4.96
N PHE A 101 -13.58 -1.64 -5.40
CA PHE A 101 -14.96 -1.87 -4.99
C PHE A 101 -15.79 -2.30 -6.19
N ASN A 102 -16.63 -3.32 -6.02
CA ASN A 102 -17.67 -3.63 -7.01
C ASN A 102 -18.75 -2.55 -6.90
N THR A 103 -18.99 -1.86 -8.01
CA THR A 103 -19.91 -0.73 -8.14
C THR A 103 -20.86 -0.95 -9.32
N SER A 104 -21.32 -2.20 -9.50
CA SER A 104 -22.32 -2.54 -10.50
C SER A 104 -23.61 -1.73 -10.27
N VAL A 105 -24.04 -1.01 -11.29
CA VAL A 105 -25.24 -0.15 -11.25
C VAL A 105 -26.27 -0.57 -12.28
N SER A 106 -27.55 -0.35 -11.95
CA SER A 106 -28.69 -0.66 -12.82
C SER A 106 -29.18 0.53 -13.65
N ASP A 107 -28.61 1.72 -13.44
CA ASP A 107 -29.01 2.95 -14.12
C ASP A 107 -27.81 3.73 -14.66
N SER A 108 -28.10 4.75 -15.49
CA SER A 108 -27.09 5.59 -16.14
C SER A 108 -26.88 6.93 -15.43
N THR A 109 -27.13 7.00 -14.12
CA THR A 109 -26.98 8.25 -13.35
C THR A 109 -25.53 8.66 -13.12
N GLY A 110 -24.58 7.73 -13.30
CA GLY A 110 -23.15 7.98 -13.06
C GLY A 110 -22.77 8.04 -11.58
N VAL A 111 -23.63 7.56 -10.67
CA VAL A 111 -23.39 7.59 -9.22
C VAL A 111 -22.01 7.06 -8.80
N PRO A 112 -21.51 5.91 -9.33
CA PRO A 112 -20.18 5.43 -8.96
C PRO A 112 -19.06 6.41 -9.31
N HIS A 113 -19.15 7.06 -10.47
CA HIS A 113 -18.16 8.05 -10.91
C HIS A 113 -18.24 9.32 -10.07
N ILE A 114 -19.44 9.78 -9.73
CA ILE A 114 -19.62 10.92 -8.82
C ILE A 114 -19.04 10.60 -7.42
N LEU A 115 -19.29 9.39 -6.91
CA LEU A 115 -18.76 8.94 -5.62
C LEU A 115 -17.24 8.83 -5.62
N GLU A 116 -16.64 8.34 -6.71
CA GLU A 116 -15.19 8.31 -6.88
C GLU A 116 -14.56 9.69 -6.63
N HIS A 117 -15.02 10.72 -7.33
CA HIS A 117 -14.52 12.07 -7.10
C HIS A 117 -14.84 12.60 -5.69
N THR A 118 -16.04 12.36 -5.19
CA THR A 118 -16.49 12.93 -3.91
C THR A 118 -15.75 12.33 -2.71
N THR A 119 -15.39 11.05 -2.75
CA THR A 119 -14.63 10.39 -1.67
C THR A 119 -13.23 10.98 -1.49
N LEU A 120 -12.69 11.62 -2.53
CA LEU A 120 -11.39 12.28 -2.52
C LEU A 120 -11.44 13.72 -1.97
N CYS A 121 -12.64 14.27 -1.72
CA CYS A 121 -12.84 15.64 -1.24
C CYS A 121 -12.75 15.81 0.28
N GLY A 122 -12.67 14.72 1.06
CA GLY A 122 -12.52 14.78 2.52
C GLY A 122 -12.80 13.45 3.21
N SER A 123 -12.35 13.32 4.46
CA SER A 123 -12.69 12.16 5.29
C SER A 123 -12.86 12.55 6.75
N LYS A 124 -13.43 11.67 7.57
CA LYS A 124 -13.56 11.89 9.03
C LYS A 124 -12.20 12.13 9.71
N LYS A 125 -11.14 11.45 9.26
CA LYS A 125 -9.79 11.61 9.82
C LYS A 125 -9.05 12.82 9.24
N TYR A 126 -9.32 13.15 7.98
CA TYR A 126 -8.75 14.29 7.28
C TYR A 126 -9.87 15.22 6.81
N PRO A 127 -10.48 16.00 7.74
CA PRO A 127 -11.62 16.88 7.45
C PRO A 127 -11.16 18.19 6.82
N VAL A 128 -10.28 18.09 5.84
CA VAL A 128 -9.81 19.22 5.03
C VAL A 128 -10.40 19.08 3.66
N ARG A 129 -10.67 20.20 3.00
CA ARG A 129 -11.11 20.21 1.61
C ARG A 129 -10.01 19.66 0.69
N ASP A 130 -10.39 18.77 -0.21
CA ASP A 130 -9.58 18.21 -1.31
C ASP A 130 -8.22 17.64 -0.83
N PRO A 131 -8.21 16.69 0.12
CA PRO A 131 -6.97 16.08 0.64
C PRO A 131 -6.17 15.39 -0.46
N PHE A 132 -6.83 14.73 -1.42
CA PHE A 132 -6.17 14.02 -2.51
C PHE A 132 -5.29 14.96 -3.35
N PHE A 133 -5.87 16.07 -3.85
CA PHE A 133 -5.11 17.06 -4.63
C PHE A 133 -3.99 17.71 -3.82
N LYS A 134 -4.20 17.92 -2.52
CA LYS A 134 -3.14 18.42 -1.63
C LYS A 134 -1.99 17.42 -1.46
N MET A 135 -2.25 16.12 -1.56
CA MET A 135 -1.23 15.09 -1.44
C MET A 135 -0.34 14.97 -2.69
N LEU A 136 -0.85 15.33 -3.88
CA LEU A 136 -0.06 15.35 -5.11
C LEU A 136 1.22 16.21 -4.96
N ASN A 137 1.12 17.36 -4.29
CA ASN A 137 2.25 18.27 -4.05
C ASN A 137 3.02 17.98 -2.75
N ARG A 138 2.59 16.98 -1.98
CA ARG A 138 3.15 16.66 -0.64
C ARG A 138 3.68 15.24 -0.52
N SER A 139 3.76 14.53 -1.64
CA SER A 139 4.29 13.17 -1.71
C SER A 139 5.30 13.05 -2.85
N LEU A 140 6.15 12.02 -2.77
CA LEU A 140 7.04 11.61 -3.85
C LEU A 140 6.44 10.42 -4.61
N SER A 141 5.10 10.39 -4.74
CA SER A 141 4.40 9.31 -5.42
C SER A 141 4.78 9.28 -6.90
N THR A 142 5.03 8.10 -7.43
CA THR A 142 5.21 7.87 -8.88
C THR A 142 3.87 7.89 -9.62
N PHE A 143 2.79 7.52 -8.94
CA PHE A 143 1.42 7.53 -9.44
C PHE A 143 0.43 7.75 -8.30
N MET A 144 -0.66 8.47 -8.57
CA MET A 144 -1.75 8.68 -7.63
C MET A 144 -3.01 9.04 -8.43
N ASN A 145 -4.03 8.18 -8.43
CA ASN A 145 -5.23 8.39 -9.23
C ASN A 145 -6.44 7.65 -8.65
N ALA A 146 -7.60 7.81 -9.29
CA ALA A 146 -8.76 6.96 -9.14
C ALA A 146 -9.46 6.81 -10.50
N TRP A 147 -10.21 5.72 -10.69
CA TRP A 147 -11.07 5.58 -11.86
C TRP A 147 -12.27 4.69 -11.57
N THR A 148 -13.32 4.91 -12.36
CA THR A 148 -14.54 4.11 -12.36
C THR A 148 -14.68 3.41 -13.69
N ALA A 149 -14.62 2.08 -13.67
CA ALA A 149 -14.99 1.22 -14.79
C ALA A 149 -16.51 0.97 -14.80
N HIS A 150 -16.97 0.11 -15.69
CA HIS A 150 -18.40 -0.20 -15.82
C HIS A 150 -19.01 -0.81 -14.53
N ASP A 151 -18.29 -1.72 -13.89
CA ASP A 151 -18.77 -2.56 -12.78
C ASP A 151 -17.89 -2.47 -11.52
N TYR A 152 -16.82 -1.69 -11.54
CA TYR A 152 -15.96 -1.46 -10.38
C TYR A 152 -15.34 -0.07 -10.36
N THR A 153 -15.00 0.41 -9.16
CA THR A 153 -14.22 1.63 -8.93
C THR A 153 -12.92 1.26 -8.21
N GLN A 154 -11.80 1.84 -8.64
CA GLN A 154 -10.47 1.51 -8.14
C GLN A 154 -9.67 2.76 -7.77
N TYR A 155 -8.93 2.67 -6.66
CA TYR A 155 -8.07 3.71 -6.12
C TYR A 155 -6.66 3.15 -5.91
N PRO A 156 -5.77 3.24 -6.91
CA PRO A 156 -4.35 2.90 -6.81
C PRO A 156 -3.44 4.02 -6.28
#